data_AF-A0A954LFJ3-F1
#
_entry.id   AF-A0A954LFJ3-F1
#
_cell.length_a   1.000
_cell.length_b   1.000
_cell.length_c   1.000
_cell.angle_alpha   90.00
_cell.angle_beta   90.00
_cell.angle_gamma   90.00
#
_symmetry.space_group_name_H-M   'P 1'
#
loop_
_entity.id
_entity.type
_entity.pdbx_description
1 polymer ?
#
loop_
_entity_poly.entity_id
_entity_poly.type
_entity_poly.pdbx_seq_one_letter_code
_entity_poly.pdbx_strand_id
1 'polypeptide(L)'
;VGHNAIFAMLAIKAFRMLPSAATPKRIDGVCALVRAMTPWRDDVPDRDIAPPPFSDRPAASRYILKEASDAVDRFVGYGQGFAGHMLTFGQSLVELAAMGDAQWADSCRTAFCKYVTVTRRGPKPDDKRYTDHPPTKLRPNQSTYWEKRGERSVGIGHVFKYPYAWYNLLEHANDPALEKEWDEKAHHVF
;
A
#
# COMPACT_ATOMS: atom_id res chain seq x y z
N VAL A 1 5.23 -5.46 7.07
CA VAL A 1 5.61 -6.26 5.87
C VAL A 1 5.02 -5.72 4.55
N GLY A 2 4.80 -4.39 4.43
CA GLY A 2 4.46 -3.77 3.12
C GLY A 2 5.62 -3.06 2.41
N HIS A 3 6.80 -2.94 3.05
CA HIS A 3 7.90 -2.12 2.51
C HIS A 3 8.46 -2.65 1.20
N ASN A 4 8.62 -3.96 1.05
CA ASN A 4 9.39 -4.56 -0.04
C ASN A 4 8.51 -5.06 -1.19
N ALA A 5 7.24 -5.41 -0.92
CA ALA A 5 6.32 -5.94 -1.95
C ALA A 5 6.07 -4.91 -3.06
N ILE A 6 5.83 -3.65 -2.69
CA ILE A 6 5.64 -2.58 -3.67
C ILE A 6 6.92 -2.27 -4.47
N PHE A 7 8.10 -2.30 -3.85
CA PHE A 7 9.34 -2.06 -4.59
C PHE A 7 9.66 -3.19 -5.57
N ALA A 8 9.42 -4.45 -5.17
CA ALA A 8 9.56 -5.59 -6.07
C ALA A 8 8.57 -5.48 -7.24
N MET A 9 7.30 -5.18 -6.97
CA MET A 9 6.29 -4.97 -8.02
C MET A 9 6.65 -3.81 -8.95
N LEU A 10 7.03 -2.64 -8.40
CA LEU A 10 7.41 -1.48 -9.21
C LEU A 10 8.63 -1.76 -10.07
N ALA A 11 9.62 -2.52 -9.56
CA ALA A 11 10.77 -2.93 -10.36
C ALA A 11 10.36 -3.86 -11.51
N ILE A 12 9.47 -4.84 -11.26
CA ILE A 12 8.93 -5.72 -12.30
C ILE A 12 8.18 -4.91 -13.36
N LYS A 13 7.32 -3.98 -12.94
CA LYS A 13 6.59 -3.07 -13.84
C LYS A 13 7.56 -2.22 -14.68
N ALA A 14 8.56 -1.64 -14.04
CA ALA A 14 9.58 -0.84 -14.73
C ALA A 14 10.38 -1.66 -15.75
N PHE A 15 10.73 -2.91 -15.45
CA PHE A 15 11.40 -3.80 -16.40
C PHE A 15 10.51 -4.14 -17.60
N ARG A 16 9.20 -4.23 -17.43
CA ARG A 16 8.28 -4.43 -18.57
C ARG A 16 8.14 -3.18 -19.43
N MET A 17 8.13 -2.00 -18.82
CA MET A 17 8.06 -0.72 -19.53
C MET A 17 9.37 -0.36 -20.23
N LEU A 18 10.51 -0.71 -19.63
CA LEU A 18 11.85 -0.47 -20.16
C LEU A 18 12.70 -1.75 -20.04
N PRO A 19 12.60 -2.69 -20.99
CA PRO A 19 13.29 -3.98 -20.92
C PRO A 19 14.82 -3.87 -20.79
N SER A 20 15.43 -2.83 -21.37
CA SER A 20 16.87 -2.56 -21.24
C SER A 20 17.30 -2.26 -19.80
N ALA A 21 16.37 -1.87 -18.92
CA ALA A 21 16.64 -1.67 -17.51
C ALA A 21 16.75 -2.99 -16.73
N ALA A 22 16.27 -4.12 -17.27
CA ALA A 22 16.28 -5.45 -16.65
C ALA A 22 17.63 -6.16 -16.81
N THR A 23 18.71 -5.53 -16.32
CA THR A 23 20.05 -6.15 -16.36
C THR A 23 20.12 -7.33 -15.38
N PRO A 24 21.01 -8.33 -15.59
CA PRO A 24 21.17 -9.47 -14.68
C PRO A 24 21.34 -9.03 -13.22
N LYS A 25 22.21 -8.06 -12.96
CA LYS A 25 22.45 -7.50 -11.61
C LYS A 25 21.17 -6.93 -10.97
N ARG A 26 20.31 -6.26 -11.75
CA ARG A 26 19.06 -5.67 -11.24
C ARG A 26 17.98 -6.73 -11.00
N ILE A 27 17.89 -7.72 -11.88
CA ILE A 27 17.01 -8.88 -11.70
C ILE A 27 17.41 -9.64 -10.42
N ASP A 28 18.69 -9.96 -10.26
CA ASP A 28 19.22 -10.64 -9.08
C ASP A 28 18.92 -9.87 -7.80
N GLY A 29 19.06 -8.54 -7.84
CA GLY A 29 18.69 -7.66 -6.73
C GLY A 29 17.22 -7.75 -6.35
N VAL A 30 16.30 -7.77 -7.32
CA VAL A 30 14.86 -7.95 -7.07
C VAL A 30 14.56 -9.35 -6.53
N CYS A 31 15.18 -10.39 -7.08
CA CYS A 31 15.03 -11.75 -6.56
C CYS A 31 15.54 -11.87 -5.11
N ALA A 32 16.69 -11.26 -4.80
CA ALA A 32 17.22 -11.21 -3.44
C ALA A 32 16.26 -10.46 -2.49
N LEU A 33 15.69 -9.33 -2.93
CA LEU A 33 14.69 -8.57 -2.17
C LEU A 33 13.46 -9.42 -1.84
N VAL A 34 12.93 -10.16 -2.82
CA VAL A 34 11.76 -11.04 -2.63
C VAL A 34 12.09 -12.17 -1.67
N ARG A 35 13.25 -12.83 -1.81
CA ARG A 35 13.67 -13.92 -0.91
C ARG A 35 13.94 -13.45 0.52
N ALA A 36 14.32 -12.18 0.70
CA ALA A 36 14.55 -11.59 2.02
C ALA A 36 13.27 -11.19 2.76
N MET A 37 12.09 -11.32 2.15
CA MET A 37 10.83 -11.03 2.82
C MET A 37 10.55 -12.07 3.90
N THR A 38 10.46 -11.62 5.16
CA THR A 38 10.06 -12.44 6.28
C THR A 38 8.58 -12.18 6.63
N PRO A 39 7.83 -13.20 7.08
CA PRO A 39 6.49 -13.00 7.61
C PRO A 39 6.52 -12.03 8.80
N TRP A 40 5.54 -11.14 8.90
CA TRP A 40 5.35 -10.28 10.07
C TRP A 40 4.01 -10.57 10.69
N ARG A 41 4.06 -10.95 11.98
CA ARG A 41 2.93 -11.48 12.77
C ARG A 41 2.27 -12.63 11.99
N ASP A 42 2.80 -13.82 12.19
CA ASP A 42 2.29 -15.04 11.56
C ASP A 42 0.99 -15.52 12.22
N ASP A 43 0.01 -14.61 12.28
CA ASP A 43 -1.31 -14.88 12.82
C ASP A 43 -2.12 -15.70 11.81
N VAL A 44 -3.05 -16.51 12.32
CA VAL A 44 -4.04 -17.16 11.48
C VAL A 44 -4.97 -16.07 10.89
N PRO A 45 -5.17 -16.01 9.56
CA PRO A 45 -6.08 -15.05 8.98
C PRO A 45 -7.51 -15.37 9.42
N ASP A 46 -8.28 -14.32 9.68
CA ASP A 46 -9.71 -14.44 9.91
C ASP A 46 -10.39 -15.03 8.66
N ARG A 47 -11.25 -16.03 8.87
CA ARG A 47 -11.93 -16.78 7.80
C ARG A 47 -12.98 -15.94 7.09
N ASP A 48 -13.49 -14.89 7.75
CA ASP A 48 -14.51 -14.01 7.19
C ASP A 48 -13.89 -12.90 6.30
N ILE A 49 -12.56 -12.82 6.23
CA ILE A 49 -11.85 -11.90 5.34
C ILE A 49 -11.73 -12.53 3.95
N ALA A 50 -12.61 -12.13 3.06
CA ALA A 50 -12.67 -12.56 1.67
C ALA A 50 -12.52 -11.35 0.72
N PRO A 51 -11.30 -10.89 0.39
CA PRO A 51 -11.12 -9.85 -0.62
C PRO A 51 -11.58 -10.38 -1.99
N PRO A 52 -12.07 -9.51 -2.89
CA PRO A 52 -12.34 -9.88 -4.28
C PRO A 52 -11.11 -10.50 -4.97
N PRO A 53 -11.26 -11.19 -6.11
CA PRO A 53 -10.14 -11.53 -6.97
C PRO A 53 -9.31 -10.29 -7.30
N PHE A 54 -7.98 -10.33 -7.19
CA PHE A 54 -7.15 -9.15 -7.48
C PHE A 54 -7.18 -8.77 -8.98
N SER A 55 -7.59 -9.69 -9.85
CA SER A 55 -7.88 -9.44 -11.25
C SER A 55 -9.16 -8.63 -11.48
N ASP A 56 -10.12 -8.65 -10.53
CA ASP A 56 -11.27 -7.74 -10.53
C ASP A 56 -10.82 -6.39 -9.97
N ARG A 57 -10.17 -5.61 -10.84
CA ARG A 57 -9.49 -4.37 -10.48
C ARG A 57 -10.40 -3.38 -9.74
N PRO A 58 -11.65 -3.09 -10.19
CA PRO A 58 -12.51 -2.15 -9.48
C PRO A 58 -12.92 -2.66 -8.10
N ALA A 59 -13.34 -3.93 -7.98
CA ALA A 59 -13.80 -4.47 -6.71
C ALA A 59 -12.64 -4.60 -5.70
N ALA A 60 -11.49 -5.12 -6.14
CA ALA A 60 -10.31 -5.24 -5.30
C ALA A 60 -9.82 -3.87 -4.83
N SER A 61 -9.76 -2.87 -5.71
CA SER A 61 -9.36 -1.52 -5.33
C SER A 61 -10.30 -0.90 -4.30
N ARG A 62 -11.62 -0.98 -4.49
CA ARG A 62 -12.59 -0.52 -3.48
C ARG A 62 -12.39 -1.20 -2.13
N TYR A 63 -12.21 -2.52 -2.14
CA TYR A 63 -11.98 -3.29 -0.92
C TYR A 63 -10.71 -2.82 -0.18
N ILE A 64 -9.58 -2.72 -0.89
CA ILE A 64 -8.30 -2.29 -0.32
C ILE A 64 -8.40 -0.88 0.24
N LEU A 65 -9.02 0.04 -0.52
CA LEU A 65 -9.21 1.42 -0.08
C LEU A 65 -10.08 1.48 1.16
N LYS A 66 -11.15 0.69 1.25
CA LYS A 66 -12.00 0.67 2.44
C LYS A 66 -11.24 0.14 3.66
N GLU A 67 -10.52 -0.97 3.53
CA GLU A 67 -9.71 -1.52 4.63
C GLU A 67 -8.63 -0.54 5.09
N ALA A 68 -7.97 0.13 4.15
CA ALA A 68 -6.98 1.15 4.48
C ALA A 68 -7.63 2.38 5.13
N SER A 69 -8.84 2.78 4.70
CA SER A 69 -9.61 3.90 5.25
C SER A 69 -9.94 3.64 6.72
N ASP A 70 -10.49 2.47 7.01
CA ASP A 70 -10.86 2.08 8.36
C ASP A 70 -9.63 1.90 9.24
N ALA A 71 -8.50 1.45 8.66
CA ALA A 71 -7.25 1.38 9.38
C ALA A 71 -6.74 2.77 9.78
N VAL A 72 -6.97 3.84 9.00
CA VAL A 72 -6.62 5.20 9.44
C VAL A 72 -7.35 5.52 10.75
N ASP A 73 -8.66 5.29 10.81
CA ASP A 73 -9.47 5.61 11.99
C ASP A 73 -9.03 4.79 13.22
N ARG A 74 -8.75 3.50 13.04
CA ARG A 74 -8.32 2.60 14.14
C ARG A 74 -6.94 2.96 14.70
N PHE A 75 -6.04 3.51 13.88
CA PHE A 75 -4.63 3.71 14.22
C PHE A 75 -4.21 5.17 14.38
N VAL A 76 -5.16 6.10 14.60
CA VAL A 76 -4.86 7.49 14.98
C VAL A 76 -3.92 7.51 16.21
N GLY A 77 -2.79 8.20 16.07
CA GLY A 77 -1.74 8.28 17.09
C GLY A 77 -0.85 7.03 17.23
N TYR A 78 -0.94 6.08 16.29
CA TYR A 78 -0.08 4.88 16.20
C TYR A 78 0.76 4.86 14.91
N GLY A 79 0.74 5.96 14.16
CA GLY A 79 1.54 6.17 12.96
C GLY A 79 0.90 5.61 11.69
N GLN A 80 1.31 6.18 10.56
CA GLN A 80 0.76 5.89 9.24
C GLN A 80 0.96 4.45 8.71
N GLY A 81 1.80 3.66 9.39
CA GLY A 81 2.36 2.42 8.85
C GLY A 81 1.30 1.41 8.46
N PHE A 82 0.26 1.26 9.29
CA PHE A 82 -0.76 0.24 9.09
C PHE A 82 -1.61 0.51 7.84
N ALA A 83 -2.17 1.71 7.73
CA ALA A 83 -2.98 2.13 6.58
C ALA A 83 -2.14 2.26 5.30
N GLY A 84 -0.96 2.90 5.37
CA GLY A 84 -0.10 3.07 4.21
C GLY A 84 0.43 1.74 3.66
N HIS A 85 0.72 0.77 4.51
CA HIS A 85 1.09 -0.58 4.05
C HIS A 85 -0.10 -1.38 3.51
N MET A 86 -1.32 -1.15 4.00
CA MET A 86 -2.52 -1.72 3.37
C MET A 86 -2.64 -1.25 1.92
N LEU A 87 -2.49 0.07 1.69
CA LEU A 87 -2.50 0.66 0.34
C LEU A 87 -1.42 0.03 -0.54
N THR A 88 -0.17 0.07 -0.09
CA THR A 88 0.97 -0.35 -0.92
C THR A 88 1.03 -1.85 -1.15
N PHE A 89 0.60 -2.66 -0.19
CA PHE A 89 0.50 -4.09 -0.39
C PHE A 89 -0.65 -4.43 -1.34
N GLY A 90 -1.87 -3.95 -1.08
CA GLY A 90 -3.01 -4.20 -1.95
C GLY A 90 -2.79 -3.73 -3.39
N GLN A 91 -2.24 -2.52 -3.56
CA GLN A 91 -1.90 -1.97 -4.86
C GLN A 91 -0.88 -2.84 -5.62
N SER A 92 0.12 -3.40 -4.93
CA SER A 92 1.07 -4.31 -5.56
C SER A 92 0.41 -5.58 -6.11
N LEU A 93 -0.63 -6.10 -5.44
CA LEU A 93 -1.35 -7.29 -5.90
C LEU A 93 -2.25 -6.98 -7.09
N VAL A 94 -2.95 -5.84 -7.04
CA VAL A 94 -3.80 -5.37 -8.14
C VAL A 94 -2.98 -5.11 -9.40
N GLU A 95 -1.83 -4.44 -9.29
CA GLU A 95 -0.93 -4.20 -10.42
C GLU A 95 -0.31 -5.49 -10.96
N LEU A 96 0.10 -6.42 -10.09
CA LEU A 96 0.65 -7.69 -10.54
C LEU A 96 -0.39 -8.47 -11.35
N ALA A 97 -1.63 -8.54 -10.87
CA ALA A 97 -2.74 -9.15 -11.62
C ALA A 97 -3.01 -8.41 -12.94
N ALA A 98 -3.00 -7.07 -12.93
CA ALA A 98 -3.18 -6.22 -14.10
C ALA A 98 -2.12 -6.45 -15.19
N MET A 99 -0.90 -6.81 -14.80
CA MET A 99 0.19 -7.12 -15.71
C MET A 99 0.11 -8.54 -16.30
N GLY A 100 -0.91 -9.32 -15.96
CA GLY A 100 -1.11 -10.70 -16.44
C GLY A 100 -0.63 -11.78 -15.46
N ASP A 101 -0.18 -11.41 -14.26
CA ASP A 101 0.39 -12.31 -13.25
C ASP A 101 -0.61 -12.62 -12.12
N ALA A 102 -1.90 -12.77 -12.46
CA ALA A 102 -2.98 -12.96 -11.49
C ALA A 102 -2.74 -14.16 -10.55
N GLN A 103 -2.19 -15.27 -11.06
CA GLN A 103 -1.84 -16.43 -10.24
C GLN A 103 -0.85 -16.08 -9.10
N TRP A 104 0.11 -15.19 -9.39
CA TRP A 104 1.13 -14.78 -8.43
C TRP A 104 0.54 -13.78 -7.42
N ALA A 105 -0.33 -12.88 -7.88
CA ALA A 105 -1.09 -12.01 -6.99
C ALA A 105 -1.96 -12.81 -6.01
N ASP A 106 -2.71 -13.80 -6.50
CA ASP A 106 -3.56 -14.65 -5.67
C ASP A 106 -2.77 -15.59 -4.75
N SER A 107 -1.55 -15.98 -5.11
CA SER A 107 -0.66 -16.72 -4.18
C SER A 107 -0.34 -15.93 -2.90
N CYS A 108 -0.45 -14.59 -2.96
CA CYS A 108 -0.26 -13.70 -1.80
C CYS A 108 -1.54 -13.48 -0.98
N ARG A 109 -2.70 -14.03 -1.39
CA ARG A 109 -4.01 -13.79 -0.76
C ARG A 109 -3.99 -14.06 0.74
N THR A 110 -3.42 -15.19 1.16
CA THR A 110 -3.32 -15.54 2.59
C THR A 110 -2.56 -14.48 3.37
N ALA A 111 -1.44 -13.97 2.83
CA ALA A 111 -0.66 -12.92 3.48
C ALA A 111 -1.42 -11.59 3.55
N PHE A 112 -2.17 -11.25 2.50
CA PHE A 112 -3.04 -10.08 2.51
C PHE A 112 -4.17 -10.20 3.55
N CYS A 113 -4.86 -11.34 3.62
CA CYS A 113 -5.89 -11.60 4.62
C CYS A 113 -5.33 -11.55 6.06
N LYS A 114 -4.12 -12.05 6.29
CA LYS A 114 -3.42 -11.91 7.59
C LYS A 114 -3.21 -10.45 7.93
N TYR A 115 -2.77 -9.64 6.97
CA TYR A 115 -2.55 -8.21 7.17
C TYR A 115 -3.85 -7.49 7.53
N VAL A 116 -4.95 -7.76 6.80
CA VAL A 116 -6.30 -7.25 7.11
C VAL A 116 -6.76 -7.69 8.50
N THR A 117 -6.51 -8.94 8.87
CA THR A 117 -6.82 -9.47 10.21
C THR A 117 -6.16 -8.64 11.30
N VAL A 118 -4.85 -8.40 11.16
CA VAL A 118 -4.06 -7.63 12.12
C VAL A 118 -4.55 -6.18 12.18
N THR A 119 -4.84 -5.55 11.05
CA THR A 119 -5.31 -4.15 11.03
C THR A 119 -6.73 -4.00 11.57
N ARG A 120 -7.61 -4.98 11.40
CA ARG A 120 -8.97 -4.94 11.96
C ARG A 120 -8.99 -5.07 13.48
N ARG A 121 -8.04 -5.79 14.07
CA ARG A 121 -7.89 -5.89 15.55
C ARG A 121 -7.48 -4.57 16.20
N GLY A 122 -6.90 -3.65 15.44
CA GLY A 122 -6.43 -2.37 15.97
C GLY A 122 -5.17 -2.47 16.83
N PRO A 123 -4.75 -1.35 17.43
CA PRO A 123 -3.58 -1.28 18.29
C PRO A 123 -3.83 -1.95 19.65
N LYS A 124 -2.77 -2.53 20.22
CA LYS A 124 -2.76 -3.07 21.58
C LYS A 124 -2.53 -1.96 22.62
N PRO A 125 -2.92 -2.16 23.89
CA PRO A 125 -2.73 -1.16 24.95
C PRO A 125 -1.27 -0.70 25.14
N ASP A 126 -0.31 -1.59 24.85
CA ASP A 126 1.13 -1.39 24.98
C ASP A 126 1.83 -1.04 23.66
N ASP A 127 1.08 -0.94 22.55
CA ASP A 127 1.68 -0.56 21.27
C ASP A 127 2.22 0.89 21.33
N LYS A 128 3.39 1.07 20.70
CA LYS A 128 4.07 2.37 20.66
C LYS A 128 3.21 3.43 19.97
N ARG A 129 3.06 4.58 20.63
CA ARG A 129 2.42 5.78 20.09
C ARG A 129 3.38 6.59 19.23
N TYR A 130 2.81 7.26 18.22
CA TYR A 130 3.51 8.17 17.33
C TYR A 130 2.68 9.44 17.16
N THR A 131 3.35 10.57 16.93
CA THR A 131 2.67 11.83 16.59
C THR A 131 2.18 11.76 15.15
N ASP A 132 0.88 11.99 14.95
CA ASP A 132 0.31 12.09 13.61
C ASP A 132 0.76 13.36 12.89
N HIS A 133 0.66 13.35 11.56
CA HIS A 133 0.90 14.55 10.78
C HIS A 133 -0.18 15.61 11.11
N PRO A 134 0.18 16.90 11.09
CA PRO A 134 -0.80 17.95 11.27
C PRO A 134 -1.81 17.95 10.10
N PRO A 135 -3.07 18.33 10.34
CA PRO A 135 -4.06 18.48 9.29
C PRO A 135 -3.56 19.40 8.17
N THR A 136 -3.73 18.94 6.92
CA THR A 136 -3.36 19.71 5.73
C THR A 136 -4.27 19.37 4.55
N LYS A 137 -4.56 20.39 3.74
CA LYS A 137 -5.24 20.25 2.45
C LYS A 137 -4.27 20.03 1.29
N LEU A 138 -2.96 20.10 1.54
CA LEU A 138 -1.97 19.84 0.51
C LEU A 138 -2.04 18.38 0.07
N ARG A 139 -1.92 18.16 -1.23
CA ARG A 139 -2.03 16.84 -1.84
C ARG A 139 -0.88 16.54 -2.80
N PRO A 140 -0.46 15.27 -2.93
CA PRO A 140 0.63 14.86 -3.82
C PRO A 140 0.42 15.17 -5.31
N ASN A 141 -0.79 15.55 -5.75
CA ASN A 141 -1.05 16.04 -7.11
C ASN A 141 -0.82 17.56 -7.27
N GLN A 142 -0.40 18.28 -6.21
CA GLN A 142 -0.13 19.71 -6.22
C GLN A 142 1.39 19.96 -6.14
N SER A 143 1.91 20.91 -6.93
CA SER A 143 3.35 21.25 -6.89
C SER A 143 3.79 21.72 -5.51
N THR A 144 2.94 22.50 -4.84
CA THR A 144 3.16 23.06 -3.50
C THR A 144 3.35 21.99 -2.42
N TYR A 145 2.77 20.79 -2.59
CA TYR A 145 3.04 19.64 -1.73
C TYR A 145 4.50 19.18 -1.84
N TRP A 146 5.01 19.09 -3.06
CA TRP A 146 6.37 18.66 -3.34
C TRP A 146 7.40 19.74 -3.04
N GLU A 147 7.10 21.01 -3.29
CA GLU A 147 7.98 22.13 -2.94
C GLU A 147 8.31 22.13 -1.44
N LYS A 148 7.28 22.04 -0.57
CA LYS A 148 7.46 21.96 0.89
C LYS A 148 8.21 20.71 1.36
N ARG A 149 8.16 19.63 0.58
CA ARG A 149 8.84 18.36 0.92
C ARG A 149 10.25 18.26 0.31
N GLY A 150 10.50 18.94 -0.81
CA GLY A 150 11.78 19.00 -1.52
C GLY A 150 12.84 19.83 -0.80
N GLU A 151 12.44 20.63 0.20
CA GLU A 151 13.34 21.23 1.20
C GLU A 151 14.03 20.17 2.10
N ARG A 152 13.62 18.91 2.01
CA ARG A 152 14.22 17.75 2.70
C ARG A 152 14.64 16.71 1.67
N SER A 153 15.63 15.87 1.98
CA SER A 153 16.10 14.81 1.07
C SER A 153 14.92 13.96 0.57
N VAL A 154 14.71 13.91 -0.75
CA VAL A 154 13.62 13.16 -1.39
C VAL A 154 13.88 11.66 -1.23
N GLY A 155 13.43 11.09 -0.11
CA GLY A 155 13.38 9.65 0.06
C GLY A 155 12.18 9.10 -0.71
N ILE A 156 12.38 8.10 -1.56
CA ILE A 156 11.32 7.31 -2.24
C ILE A 156 10.59 6.37 -1.23
N GLY A 157 10.53 6.78 0.03
CA GLY A 157 9.92 6.04 1.13
C GLY A 157 8.41 6.26 1.20
N HIS A 158 7.86 6.24 2.41
CA HIS A 158 6.43 6.45 2.71
C HIS A 158 5.81 7.65 1.99
N VAL A 159 6.57 8.75 1.92
CA VAL A 159 6.18 10.02 1.31
C VAL A 159 5.79 9.91 -0.16
N PHE A 160 6.38 8.97 -0.90
CA PHE A 160 6.05 8.77 -2.31
C PHE A 160 5.07 7.61 -2.49
N LYS A 161 5.36 6.47 -1.86
CA LYS A 161 4.67 5.22 -2.19
C LYS A 161 3.22 5.17 -1.70
N TYR A 162 2.87 5.83 -0.61
CA TYR A 162 1.47 5.84 -0.15
C TYR A 162 0.59 6.71 -1.02
N PRO A 163 0.96 7.97 -1.34
CA PRO A 163 0.29 8.73 -2.38
C PRO A 163 0.11 7.98 -3.69
N TYR A 164 1.18 7.37 -4.19
CA TYR A 164 1.14 6.65 -5.45
C TYR A 164 0.14 5.49 -5.41
N ALA A 165 0.20 4.67 -4.35
CA ALA A 165 -0.73 3.57 -4.18
C ALA A 165 -2.19 4.04 -4.01
N TRP A 166 -2.41 5.12 -3.25
CA TRP A 166 -3.72 5.72 -3.06
C TRP A 166 -4.34 6.16 -4.40
N TYR A 167 -3.66 7.02 -5.16
CA TYR A 167 -4.20 7.54 -6.42
C TYR A 167 -4.42 6.44 -7.46
N ASN A 168 -3.51 5.46 -7.54
CA ASN A 168 -3.66 4.33 -8.44
C ASN A 168 -4.88 3.45 -8.08
N LEU A 169 -5.09 3.15 -6.80
CA LEU A 169 -6.27 2.40 -6.36
C LEU A 169 -7.56 3.21 -6.57
N LEU A 170 -7.53 4.52 -6.29
CA LEU A 170 -8.68 5.42 -6.43
C LEU A 170 -9.18 5.48 -7.87
N GLU A 171 -8.25 5.62 -8.84
CA GLU A 171 -8.56 5.62 -10.28
C GLU A 171 -9.38 4.39 -10.70
N HIS A 172 -9.13 3.24 -10.06
CA HIS A 172 -9.81 1.99 -10.38
C HIS A 172 -11.08 1.74 -9.56
N ALA A 173 -11.14 2.26 -8.33
CA ALA A 173 -12.25 2.02 -7.42
C ALA A 173 -13.56 2.66 -7.90
N ASN A 174 -13.48 3.83 -8.56
CA ASN A 174 -14.62 4.62 -9.04
C ASN A 174 -15.72 4.78 -7.96
N ASP A 175 -15.32 5.22 -6.78
CA ASP A 175 -16.18 5.37 -5.60
C ASP A 175 -15.99 6.77 -4.98
N PRO A 176 -16.79 7.78 -5.40
CA PRO A 176 -16.65 9.15 -4.93
C PRO A 176 -16.94 9.32 -3.42
N ALA A 177 -17.76 8.44 -2.84
CA ALA A 177 -18.04 8.48 -1.40
C ALA A 177 -16.81 8.06 -0.61
N LEU A 178 -16.14 7.00 -1.06
CA LEU A 178 -14.89 6.54 -0.46
C LEU A 178 -13.74 7.55 -0.66
N GLU A 179 -13.68 8.21 -1.82
CA GLU A 179 -12.73 9.30 -2.06
C GLU A 179 -12.89 10.41 -1.03
N LYS A 180 -14.13 10.88 -0.82
CA LYS A 180 -14.43 11.93 0.15
C LYS A 180 -14.08 11.51 1.58
N GLU A 181 -14.45 10.28 1.98
CA GLU A 181 -14.13 9.73 3.31
C GLU A 181 -12.61 9.75 3.54
N TRP A 182 -11.83 9.36 2.52
CA TRP A 182 -10.37 9.37 2.60
C TRP A 182 -9.78 10.76 2.68
N ASP A 183 -10.27 11.70 1.89
CA ASP A 183 -9.71 13.05 1.83
C ASP A 183 -9.80 13.79 3.17
N GLU A 184 -10.82 13.50 3.97
CA GLU A 184 -10.98 14.06 5.31
C GLU A 184 -9.86 13.63 6.27
N LYS A 185 -9.26 12.45 6.06
CA LYS A 185 -8.27 11.82 6.95
C LYS A 185 -6.92 11.47 6.30
N ALA A 186 -6.72 11.77 5.02
CA ALA A 186 -5.51 11.45 4.27
C ALA A 186 -4.22 12.00 4.92
N HIS A 187 -4.33 13.13 5.62
CA HIS A 187 -3.21 13.74 6.35
C HIS A 187 -2.60 12.80 7.39
N HIS A 188 -3.37 11.89 8.01
CA HIS A 188 -2.81 10.88 8.93
C HIS A 188 -1.84 9.90 8.24
N VAL A 189 -1.82 9.86 6.89
CA VAL A 189 -0.98 8.95 6.10
C VAL A 189 0.12 9.68 5.33
N PHE A 190 -0.16 10.82 4.67
CA PHE A 190 0.81 11.54 3.82
C PHE A 190 0.55 13.03 3.64
#